data_AF-A0A941MZM6-F1
#
_entry.id   AF-A0A941MZM6-F1
#
_cell.length_a   1.000
_cell.length_b   1.000
_cell.length_c   1.000
_cell.angle_alpha   90.00
_cell.angle_beta   90.00
_cell.angle_gamma   90.00
#
_symmetry.space_group_name_H-M   'P 1'
#
loop_
_entity.id
_entity.type
_entity.pdbx_description
1 polymer ?
#
loop_
_entity_poly.entity_id
_entity_poly.type
_entity_poly.pdbx_seq_one_letter_code
_entity_poly.pdbx_strand_id
1 'polypeptide(L)'
;MPDFLLYAKSLGTATLISAACVLISVFLTLRRSPDRHRRVLSNSPPVQPGQSRGAQQDSSRPLLWGAAVASLAGIWSASYVLNWRFVWPPANGLQRWWELVIPGILVAELLLDHLSLSERWAWAFRLLLACVVPRVLLAGSIYLEDAEAGWTTGQTAVVIGGTGFLLWCTWWLLTQLAERTRQPGFVVGTLCLSLGACGACIMLAGYLKGGLASGLVAGTLATVAIATHLSHRQQPRPITVGLGVVSLFSTAVIGVCFGRLRMELAGVICLAPLGAWVAELRWLQKLPGWMLPLVRALLVLVPLIATVWIAKQIFNRDLAPLLGGGRP
;
A
#
# COMPACT_ATOMS: atom_id res chain seq x y z
N MET A 1 11.71 -10.11 -26.92
CA MET A 1 10.29 -10.22 -26.48
C MET A 1 9.92 -11.38 -25.54
N PRO A 2 10.73 -12.43 -25.26
CA PRO A 2 10.31 -13.49 -24.32
C PRO A 2 10.08 -12.97 -22.89
N ASP A 3 10.76 -11.89 -22.50
CA ASP A 3 10.65 -11.31 -21.16
C ASP A 3 9.28 -10.69 -20.89
N PHE A 4 8.59 -10.13 -21.89
CA PHE A 4 7.27 -9.52 -21.68
C PHE A 4 6.20 -10.56 -21.33
N LEU A 5 6.24 -11.74 -21.96
CA LEU A 5 5.35 -12.86 -21.63
C LEU A 5 5.68 -13.45 -20.26
N LEU A 6 6.98 -13.54 -19.92
CA LEU A 6 7.41 -13.96 -18.59
C LEU A 6 6.94 -12.96 -17.51
N TYR A 7 7.00 -11.66 -17.81
CA TYR A 7 6.54 -10.59 -16.92
C TYR A 7 5.03 -10.50 -16.81
N ALA A 8 4.30 -10.69 -17.91
CA ALA A 8 2.85 -10.77 -17.88
C ALA A 8 2.37 -11.99 -17.06
N LYS A 9 3.10 -13.11 -17.14
CA LYS A 9 2.84 -14.30 -16.31
C LYS A 9 3.21 -14.07 -14.85
N SER A 10 4.34 -13.44 -14.55
CA SER A 10 4.75 -13.14 -13.17
C SER A 10 3.85 -12.08 -12.52
N LEU A 11 3.41 -11.08 -13.28
CA LEU A 11 2.45 -10.08 -12.80
C LEU A 11 1.07 -10.68 -12.67
N GLY A 12 0.61 -11.45 -13.65
CA GLY A 12 -0.66 -12.17 -13.60
C GLY A 12 -0.74 -13.06 -12.36
N THR A 13 0.33 -13.81 -12.06
CA THR A 13 0.41 -14.63 -10.85
C THR A 13 0.46 -13.78 -9.57
N ALA A 14 1.28 -12.73 -9.48
CA ALA A 14 1.33 -11.88 -8.29
C ALA A 14 0.00 -11.14 -8.01
N THR A 15 -0.68 -10.68 -9.06
CA THR A 15 -1.96 -9.98 -8.98
C THR A 15 -3.09 -10.97 -8.67
N LEU A 16 -3.09 -12.16 -9.28
CA LEU A 16 -4.04 -13.24 -8.97
C LEU A 16 -3.85 -13.75 -7.55
N ILE A 17 -2.61 -13.90 -7.08
CA ILE A 17 -2.30 -14.25 -5.69
C ILE A 17 -2.88 -13.15 -4.81
N SER A 18 -2.54 -11.87 -5.02
CA SER A 18 -3.04 -10.77 -4.19
C SER A 18 -4.58 -10.68 -4.19
N ALA A 19 -5.23 -10.82 -5.34
CA ALA A 19 -6.68 -10.84 -5.47
C ALA A 19 -7.30 -12.07 -4.77
N ALA A 20 -6.72 -13.25 -4.95
CA ALA A 20 -7.13 -14.47 -4.26
C ALA A 20 -6.96 -14.33 -2.75
N CYS A 21 -5.86 -13.73 -2.28
CA CYS A 21 -5.63 -13.45 -0.86
C CYS A 21 -6.72 -12.55 -0.27
N VAL A 22 -7.09 -11.48 -1.00
CA VAL A 22 -8.20 -10.59 -0.59
C VAL A 22 -9.53 -11.34 -0.59
N LEU A 23 -9.84 -12.10 -1.65
CA LEU A 23 -11.07 -12.88 -1.76
C LEU A 23 -11.16 -13.97 -0.68
N ILE A 24 -10.06 -14.67 -0.41
CA ILE A 24 -9.96 -15.66 0.68
C ILE A 24 -10.17 -14.98 2.02
N SER A 25 -9.53 -13.82 2.27
CA SER A 25 -9.74 -13.09 3.52
C SER A 25 -11.19 -12.64 3.70
N VAL A 26 -11.84 -12.17 2.63
CA VAL A 26 -13.27 -11.82 2.63
C VAL A 26 -14.12 -13.07 2.89
N PHE A 27 -13.87 -14.16 2.19
CA PHE A 27 -14.61 -15.41 2.32
C PHE A 27 -14.48 -16.03 3.73
N LEU A 28 -13.26 -16.07 4.27
CA LEU A 28 -12.99 -16.54 5.64
C LEU A 28 -13.70 -15.67 6.69
N THR A 29 -13.79 -14.36 6.43
CA THR A 29 -14.53 -13.43 7.29
C THR A 29 -16.03 -13.70 7.23
N LEU A 30 -16.59 -13.93 6.04
CA LEU A 30 -18.00 -14.28 5.87
C LEU A 30 -18.36 -15.61 6.57
N ARG A 31 -17.48 -16.61 6.49
CA ARG A 31 -17.74 -17.95 7.08
C ARG A 31 -17.74 -17.96 8.61
N ARG A 32 -17.03 -17.04 9.27
CA ARG A 32 -16.94 -16.99 10.75
C ARG A 32 -18.13 -16.29 11.44
N SER A 33 -19.05 -15.69 10.68
CA SER A 33 -20.09 -14.80 11.22
C SER A 33 -21.31 -15.42 11.93
N PRO A 34 -21.73 -16.70 11.75
CA PRO A 34 -22.98 -17.15 12.40
C PRO A 34 -22.85 -17.62 13.87
N ASP A 35 -21.80 -18.37 14.23
CA ASP A 35 -21.85 -19.18 15.46
C ASP A 35 -21.27 -18.52 16.72
N ARG A 36 -20.48 -17.44 16.59
CA ARG A 36 -19.76 -16.88 17.74
C ARG A 36 -20.65 -16.14 18.73
N HIS A 37 -21.75 -15.56 18.27
CA HIS A 37 -22.70 -14.87 19.15
C HIS A 37 -23.44 -15.82 20.11
N ARG A 38 -23.53 -17.12 19.79
CA ARG A 38 -24.26 -18.08 20.63
C ARG A 38 -23.47 -18.60 21.82
N ARG A 39 -22.13 -18.60 21.79
CA ARG A 39 -21.29 -19.18 22.87
C ARG A 39 -20.80 -18.19 23.92
N VAL A 40 -20.69 -16.90 23.60
CA VAL A 40 -20.12 -15.91 24.54
C VAL A 40 -21.12 -15.52 25.64
N LEU A 41 -22.42 -15.62 25.36
CA LEU A 41 -23.47 -15.27 26.32
C LEU A 41 -23.72 -16.35 27.38
N SER A 42 -23.20 -17.58 27.23
CA SER A 42 -23.52 -18.66 28.19
C SER A 42 -22.49 -18.89 29.30
N ASN A 43 -21.21 -18.50 29.14
CA ASN A 43 -20.13 -19.01 30.02
C ASN A 43 -19.07 -17.99 30.47
N SER A 44 -19.31 -16.67 30.39
CA SER A 44 -18.29 -15.70 30.82
C SER A 44 -18.38 -15.46 32.34
N PRO A 45 -17.39 -15.85 33.15
CA PRO A 45 -17.37 -15.54 34.59
C PRO A 45 -17.28 -14.01 34.81
N PRO A 46 -17.75 -13.50 35.96
CA PRO A 46 -17.74 -12.08 36.27
C PRO A 46 -16.29 -11.54 36.27
N VAL A 47 -16.05 -10.51 35.44
CA VAL A 47 -14.75 -9.84 35.32
C VAL A 47 -14.47 -9.06 36.60
N GLN A 48 -13.37 -9.39 37.30
CA GLN A 48 -12.96 -8.66 38.49
C GLN A 48 -12.44 -7.25 38.13
N PRO A 49 -12.98 -6.19 38.74
CA PRO A 49 -12.52 -4.81 38.51
C PRO A 49 -11.17 -4.59 39.19
N GLY A 50 -10.08 -4.57 38.41
CA GLY A 50 -8.76 -4.17 38.91
C GLY A 50 -7.54 -4.78 38.20
N GLN A 51 -7.69 -5.86 37.44
CA GLN A 51 -6.54 -6.71 37.07
C GLN A 51 -6.03 -6.61 35.60
N SER A 52 -6.57 -5.75 34.74
CA SER A 52 -6.62 -6.07 33.30
C SER A 52 -5.93 -5.15 32.29
N ARG A 53 -4.98 -4.27 32.66
CA ARG A 53 -4.22 -3.48 31.66
C ARG A 53 -2.73 -3.82 31.50
N GLY A 54 -2.04 -4.25 32.56
CA GLY A 54 -0.60 -4.50 32.51
C GLY A 54 -0.20 -5.78 31.75
N ALA A 55 -0.94 -6.88 31.92
CA ALA A 55 -0.54 -8.19 31.37
C ALA A 55 -0.80 -8.35 29.86
N GLN A 56 -1.63 -7.50 29.25
CA GLN A 56 -1.98 -7.65 27.83
C GLN A 56 -0.92 -7.07 26.88
N GLN A 57 -0.03 -6.20 27.39
CA GLN A 57 0.94 -5.46 26.58
C GLN A 57 2.13 -6.33 26.13
N ASP A 58 2.59 -7.28 26.93
CA ASP A 58 3.83 -8.02 26.65
C ASP A 58 3.69 -9.09 25.53
N SER A 59 2.47 -9.63 25.32
CA SER A 59 2.20 -10.65 24.29
C SER A 59 2.28 -10.14 22.83
N SER A 60 2.36 -8.81 22.65
CA SER A 60 2.30 -8.15 21.35
C SER A 60 3.66 -8.07 20.65
N ARG A 61 4.77 -8.01 21.40
CA ARG A 61 6.13 -7.83 20.85
C ARG A 61 6.60 -8.86 19.81
N PRO A 62 6.47 -10.19 20.01
CA PRO A 62 7.04 -11.17 19.08
C PRO A 62 6.42 -11.11 17.67
N LEU A 63 5.18 -10.62 17.56
CA LEU A 63 4.51 -10.50 16.27
C LEU A 63 5.05 -9.31 15.46
N LEU A 64 5.64 -8.28 16.10
CA LEU A 64 6.09 -7.07 15.39
C LEU A 64 7.31 -7.42 14.58
N TRP A 65 8.23 -8.10 15.26
CA TRP A 65 9.36 -8.77 14.67
C TRP A 65 8.93 -9.75 13.59
N GLY A 66 7.89 -10.57 13.80
CA GLY A 66 7.36 -11.45 12.76
C GLY A 66 6.92 -10.72 11.49
N ALA A 67 6.18 -9.61 11.61
CA ALA A 67 5.76 -8.81 10.47
C ALA A 67 6.95 -8.12 9.78
N ALA A 68 7.88 -7.55 10.55
CA ALA A 68 9.09 -6.92 10.02
C ALA A 68 9.97 -7.94 9.27
N VAL A 69 10.19 -9.12 9.85
CA VAL A 69 10.95 -10.22 9.23
C VAL A 69 10.27 -10.69 7.94
N ALA A 70 8.94 -10.87 7.95
CA ALA A 70 8.20 -11.23 6.75
C ALA A 70 8.30 -10.16 5.66
N SER A 71 8.22 -8.87 6.02
CA SER A 71 8.43 -7.76 5.10
C SER A 71 9.85 -7.74 4.53
N LEU A 72 10.87 -7.92 5.36
CA LEU A 72 12.27 -7.98 4.94
C LEU A 72 12.54 -9.17 4.02
N ALA A 73 11.97 -10.35 4.32
CA ALA A 73 12.06 -11.52 3.47
C ALA A 73 11.37 -11.30 2.11
N GLY A 74 10.22 -10.63 2.10
CA GLY A 74 9.53 -10.21 0.88
C GLY A 74 10.36 -9.24 0.03
N ILE A 75 10.93 -8.21 0.66
CA ILE A 75 11.84 -7.24 0.02
C ILE A 75 13.08 -7.95 -0.53
N TRP A 76 13.67 -8.87 0.22
CA TRP A 76 14.85 -9.61 -0.23
C TRP A 76 14.52 -10.50 -1.44
N SER A 77 13.41 -11.23 -1.38
CA SER A 77 12.92 -12.06 -2.50
C SER A 77 12.62 -11.21 -3.73
N ALA A 78 12.02 -10.04 -3.54
CA ALA A 78 11.74 -9.09 -4.59
C ALA A 78 13.01 -8.52 -5.23
N SER A 79 14.03 -8.24 -4.41
CA SER A 79 15.34 -7.78 -4.88
C SER A 79 16.00 -8.84 -5.76
N TYR A 80 15.90 -10.12 -5.39
CA TYR A 80 16.37 -11.24 -6.20
C TYR A 80 15.64 -11.32 -7.54
N VAL A 81 14.31 -11.23 -7.55
CA VAL A 81 13.49 -11.27 -8.79
C VAL A 81 13.78 -10.10 -9.72
N LEU A 82 14.07 -8.92 -9.17
CA LEU A 82 14.39 -7.73 -9.94
C LEU A 82 15.85 -7.70 -10.44
N ASN A 83 16.66 -8.71 -10.09
CA ASN A 83 18.12 -8.71 -10.26
C ASN A 83 18.72 -7.39 -9.74
N TRP A 84 18.27 -7.00 -8.56
CA TRP A 84 18.56 -5.71 -7.97
C TRP A 84 20.01 -5.67 -7.49
N ARG A 85 20.77 -4.68 -7.96
CA ARG A 85 22.13 -4.41 -7.47
C ARG A 85 22.07 -3.21 -6.53
N PHE A 86 22.50 -3.43 -5.30
CA PHE A 86 22.68 -2.33 -4.34
C PHE A 86 23.74 -1.37 -4.88
N VAL A 87 23.40 -0.09 -4.96
CA VAL A 87 24.32 0.97 -5.43
C VAL A 87 24.28 2.13 -4.45
N TRP A 88 25.43 2.49 -3.90
CA TRP A 88 25.55 3.62 -3.00
C TRP A 88 26.48 4.70 -3.56
N PRO A 89 26.03 5.96 -3.72
CA PRO A 89 24.67 6.46 -3.45
C PRO A 89 23.63 6.00 -4.50
N PRO A 90 22.33 5.93 -4.15
CA PRO A 90 21.28 5.50 -5.06
C PRO A 90 21.05 6.52 -6.18
N ALA A 91 21.24 6.08 -7.43
CA ALA A 91 21.26 6.94 -8.61
C ALA A 91 19.86 7.34 -9.11
N ASN A 92 18.86 6.45 -9.02
CA ASN A 92 17.51 6.71 -9.54
C ASN A 92 16.41 6.67 -8.47
N GLY A 93 15.22 7.18 -8.80
CA GLY A 93 14.10 7.28 -7.86
C GLY A 93 13.61 5.93 -7.34
N LEU A 94 13.62 4.90 -8.21
CA LEU A 94 13.29 3.52 -7.82
C LEU A 94 14.30 2.98 -6.80
N GLN A 95 15.59 3.30 -6.95
CA GLN A 95 16.62 2.95 -5.98
C GLN A 95 16.44 3.64 -4.65
N ARG A 96 16.17 4.95 -4.67
CA ARG A 96 15.91 5.70 -3.44
C ARG A 96 14.68 5.20 -2.70
N TRP A 97 13.62 4.83 -3.42
CA TRP A 97 12.44 4.22 -2.81
C TRP A 97 12.78 2.88 -2.14
N TRP A 98 13.46 1.99 -2.86
CA TRP A 98 13.75 0.64 -2.40
C TRP A 98 14.78 0.58 -1.27
N GLU A 99 15.85 1.37 -1.38
CA GLU A 99 17.01 1.30 -0.50
C GLU A 99 16.95 2.27 0.68
N LEU A 100 16.23 3.39 0.55
CA LEU A 100 16.10 4.39 1.61
C LEU A 100 14.70 4.44 2.21
N VAL A 101 13.68 4.63 1.37
CA VAL A 101 12.32 4.92 1.86
C VAL A 101 11.70 3.70 2.55
N ILE A 102 11.74 2.52 1.92
CA ILE A 102 11.14 1.30 2.48
C ILE A 102 11.82 0.86 3.81
N PRO A 103 13.16 0.78 3.91
CA PRO A 103 13.81 0.51 5.18
C PRO A 103 13.58 1.63 6.19
N GLY A 104 13.61 2.89 5.75
CA GLY A 104 13.38 4.05 6.60
C GLY A 104 12.02 4.05 7.28
N ILE A 105 10.94 3.70 6.56
CA ILE A 105 9.61 3.60 7.16
C ILE A 105 9.50 2.43 8.14
N LEU A 106 10.11 1.29 7.83
CA LEU A 106 10.13 0.13 8.73
C LEU A 106 10.86 0.47 10.04
N VAL A 107 12.06 1.06 9.94
CA VAL A 107 12.84 1.49 11.10
C VAL A 107 12.06 2.54 11.90
N ALA A 108 11.46 3.53 11.25
CA ALA A 108 10.71 4.56 11.94
C ALA A 108 9.52 3.98 12.71
N GLU A 109 8.69 3.14 12.09
CA GLU A 109 7.54 2.51 12.77
C GLU A 109 7.98 1.56 13.90
N LEU A 110 9.09 0.84 13.74
CA LEU A 110 9.66 0.01 14.80
C LEU A 110 10.19 0.85 15.97
N LEU A 111 10.83 2.00 15.68
CA LEU A 111 11.30 2.93 16.71
C LEU A 111 10.15 3.60 17.45
N LEU A 112 9.09 4.01 16.74
CA LEU A 112 7.89 4.60 17.35
C LEU A 112 7.25 3.62 18.36
N ASP A 113 7.18 2.34 18.01
CA ASP A 113 6.68 1.29 18.90
C ASP A 113 7.65 1.02 20.06
N HIS A 114 8.95 0.86 19.77
CA HIS A 114 9.97 0.56 20.77
C HIS A 114 10.08 1.65 21.84
N LEU A 115 10.07 2.92 21.42
CA LEU A 115 10.19 4.08 22.30
C LEU A 115 8.87 4.42 23.04
N SER A 116 7.77 3.73 22.72
CA SER A 116 6.46 3.96 23.34
C SER A 116 6.05 5.45 23.32
N LEU A 117 6.34 6.14 22.21
CA LEU A 117 6.07 7.56 22.07
C LEU A 117 4.57 7.85 22.15
N SER A 118 4.21 9.01 22.70
CA SER A 118 2.82 9.44 22.70
C SER A 118 2.29 9.57 21.28
N GLU A 119 0.99 9.33 21.10
CA GLU A 119 0.36 9.31 19.77
C GLU A 119 0.60 10.60 18.98
N ARG A 120 0.64 11.75 19.67
CA ARG A 120 0.94 13.06 19.06
C ARG A 120 2.33 13.09 18.43
N TRP A 121 3.34 12.59 19.13
CA TRP A 121 4.71 12.52 18.61
C TRP A 121 4.82 11.53 17.47
N ALA A 122 4.16 10.37 17.56
CA ALA A 122 4.10 9.42 16.46
C ALA A 122 3.52 10.06 15.18
N TRP A 123 2.45 10.85 15.29
CA TRP A 123 1.89 11.58 14.14
C TRP A 123 2.79 12.69 13.62
N ALA A 124 3.51 13.42 14.49
CA ALA A 124 4.49 14.40 14.08
C ALA A 124 5.64 13.75 13.27
N PHE A 125 6.14 12.59 13.71
CA PHE A 125 7.13 11.80 12.97
C PHE A 125 6.60 11.32 11.62
N ARG A 126 5.35 10.82 11.55
CA ARG A 126 4.72 10.42 10.29
C ARG A 126 4.54 11.58 9.32
N LEU A 127 4.19 12.77 9.82
CA LEU A 127 4.13 13.99 9.01
C LEU A 127 5.50 14.36 8.46
N LEU A 128 6.54 14.34 9.30
CA LEU A 128 7.91 14.61 8.87
C LEU A 128 8.34 13.64 7.77
N LEU A 129 8.09 12.33 7.94
CA LEU A 129 8.37 11.32 6.92
C LEU A 129 7.60 11.61 5.64
N ALA A 130 6.31 11.95 5.72
CA ALA A 130 5.50 12.26 4.55
C ALA A 130 6.04 13.46 3.76
N CYS A 131 6.61 14.46 4.43
CA CYS A 131 7.26 15.60 3.79
C CYS A 131 8.64 15.24 3.19
N VAL A 132 9.41 14.39 3.85
CA VAL A 132 10.77 13.99 3.41
C VAL A 132 10.73 13.04 2.22
N VAL A 133 9.78 12.11 2.17
CA VAL A 133 9.71 11.05 1.15
C VAL A 133 9.71 11.60 -0.28
N PRO A 134 8.82 12.54 -0.69
CA PRO A 134 8.83 13.07 -2.05
C PRO A 134 10.17 13.73 -2.42
N ARG A 135 10.80 14.45 -1.47
CA ARG A 135 12.10 15.09 -1.70
C ARG A 135 13.21 14.07 -1.91
N VAL A 136 13.21 12.97 -1.14
CA VAL A 136 14.17 11.87 -1.29
C VAL A 136 13.99 11.19 -2.64
N LEU A 137 12.76 10.88 -3.05
CA LEU A 137 12.51 10.23 -4.35
C LEU A 137 13.03 11.05 -5.53
N LEU A 138 12.85 12.37 -5.47
CA LEU A 138 13.19 13.31 -6.54
C LEU A 138 14.62 13.87 -6.45
N ALA A 139 15.38 13.63 -5.38
CA ALA A 139 16.78 14.05 -5.28
C ALA A 139 17.59 13.49 -6.47
N GLY A 140 18.55 14.20 -7.07
CA GLY A 140 19.29 13.63 -8.19
C GLY A 140 18.48 13.48 -9.48
N SER A 141 17.32 14.13 -9.61
CA SER A 141 16.50 14.08 -10.81
C SER A 141 16.48 15.42 -11.53
N ILE A 142 16.22 15.38 -12.84
CA ILE A 142 16.07 16.57 -13.69
C ILE A 142 15.04 17.56 -13.15
N TYR A 143 14.08 17.10 -12.35
CA TYR A 143 13.04 17.95 -11.76
C TYR A 143 13.58 18.90 -10.69
N LEU A 144 14.66 18.53 -9.99
CA LEU A 144 15.21 19.30 -8.87
C LEU A 144 16.59 19.91 -9.14
N GLU A 145 17.38 19.37 -10.08
CA GLU A 145 18.78 19.78 -10.28
C GLU A 145 19.00 20.68 -11.49
N ASP A 146 18.12 20.63 -12.48
CA ASP A 146 18.27 21.42 -13.70
C ASP A 146 17.58 22.78 -13.53
N ALA A 147 18.37 23.85 -13.39
CA ALA A 147 17.82 25.20 -13.26
C ALA A 147 17.20 25.73 -14.57
N GLU A 148 17.60 25.18 -15.72
CA GLU A 148 17.15 25.64 -17.04
C GLU A 148 15.97 24.80 -17.56
N ALA A 149 15.98 23.48 -17.34
CA ALA A 149 14.91 22.58 -17.80
C ALA A 149 14.01 22.02 -16.68
N GLY A 150 14.34 22.27 -15.42
CA GLY A 150 13.63 21.72 -14.26
C GLY A 150 12.46 22.56 -13.78
N TRP A 151 11.91 22.18 -12.63
CA TRP A 151 10.80 22.90 -12.03
C TRP A 151 11.28 24.18 -11.33
N THR A 152 10.47 25.23 -11.44
CA THR A 152 10.68 26.43 -10.61
C THR A 152 10.60 26.07 -9.12
N THR A 153 11.23 26.87 -8.25
CA THR A 153 11.17 26.67 -6.78
C THR A 153 9.74 26.58 -6.27
N GLY A 154 8.83 27.41 -6.80
CA GLY A 154 7.41 27.37 -6.46
C GLY A 154 6.73 26.07 -6.88
N GLN A 155 6.96 25.60 -8.12
CA GLN A 155 6.43 24.31 -8.59
C GLN A 155 6.96 23.14 -7.76
N THR A 156 8.25 23.13 -7.45
CA THR A 156 8.88 22.13 -6.57
C THR A 156 8.23 22.12 -5.19
N ALA A 157 8.04 23.30 -4.57
CA ALA A 157 7.40 23.42 -3.28
C ALA A 157 5.95 22.92 -3.31
N VAL A 158 5.19 23.26 -4.35
CA VAL A 158 3.80 22.80 -4.54
C VAL A 158 3.72 21.30 -4.74
N VAL A 159 4.60 20.70 -5.57
CA VAL A 159 4.58 19.26 -5.82
C VAL A 159 5.01 18.48 -4.58
N ILE A 160 6.12 18.85 -3.94
CA ILE A 160 6.61 18.18 -2.73
C ILE A 160 5.63 18.37 -1.57
N GLY A 161 5.20 19.62 -1.33
CA GLY A 161 4.26 19.96 -0.26
C GLY A 161 2.89 19.31 -0.47
N GLY A 162 2.34 19.41 -1.68
CA GLY A 162 1.05 18.81 -2.03
C GLY A 162 1.06 17.28 -1.94
N THR A 163 2.11 16.63 -2.45
CA THR A 163 2.26 15.17 -2.36
C THR A 163 2.46 14.72 -0.92
N GLY A 164 3.32 15.41 -0.16
CA GLY A 164 3.56 15.09 1.25
C GLY A 164 2.32 15.27 2.12
N PHE A 165 1.57 16.36 1.90
CA PHE A 165 0.30 16.60 2.57
C PHE A 165 -0.74 15.53 2.23
N LEU A 166 -0.89 15.19 0.94
CA LEU A 166 -1.82 14.17 0.49
C LEU A 166 -1.47 12.78 1.04
N LEU A 167 -0.18 12.45 1.09
CA LEU A 167 0.35 11.24 1.70
C LEU A 167 -0.01 11.19 3.19
N TRP A 168 0.29 12.26 3.94
CA TRP A 168 -0.02 12.33 5.37
C TRP A 168 -1.53 12.21 5.65
N CYS A 169 -2.37 12.95 4.91
CA CYS A 169 -3.82 12.89 5.05
C CYS A 169 -4.37 11.48 4.77
N THR A 170 -3.92 10.84 3.69
CA THR A 170 -4.34 9.48 3.33
C THR A 170 -3.91 8.48 4.40
N TRP A 171 -2.68 8.61 4.89
CA TRP A 171 -2.16 7.78 5.97
C TRP A 171 -3.00 7.94 7.24
N TRP A 172 -3.25 9.17 7.67
CA TRP A 172 -4.08 9.46 8.83
C TRP A 172 -5.48 8.88 8.72
N LEU A 173 -6.16 9.12 7.60
CA LEU A 173 -7.51 8.62 7.36
C LEU A 173 -7.57 7.09 7.32
N LEU A 174 -6.59 6.42 6.72
CA LEU A 174 -6.59 4.94 6.64
C LEU A 174 -6.22 4.29 7.97
N THR A 175 -5.35 4.91 8.78
CA THR A 175 -5.09 4.44 10.15
C THR A 175 -6.37 4.56 11.00
N GLN A 176 -7.05 5.71 10.93
CA GLN A 176 -8.33 5.91 11.60
C GLN A 176 -9.40 4.91 11.13
N LEU A 177 -9.45 4.61 9.83
CA LEU A 177 -10.36 3.60 9.29
C LEU A 177 -10.01 2.19 9.80
N ALA A 178 -8.72 1.84 9.86
CA ALA A 178 -8.25 0.56 10.35
C ALA A 178 -8.58 0.34 11.83
N GLU A 179 -8.56 1.40 12.64
CA GLU A 179 -8.95 1.37 14.05
C GLU A 179 -10.47 1.24 14.24
N ARG A 180 -11.27 1.89 13.39
CA ARG A 180 -12.74 1.89 13.49
C ARG A 180 -13.39 0.62 12.93
N THR A 181 -12.80 0.03 11.90
CA THR A 181 -13.38 -1.13 11.22
C THR A 181 -13.20 -2.43 12.03
N ARG A 182 -14.23 -3.27 12.06
CA ARG A 182 -14.15 -4.63 12.61
C ARG A 182 -13.29 -5.58 11.76
N GLN A 183 -13.00 -5.19 10.52
CA GLN A 183 -12.27 -6.01 9.55
C GLN A 183 -11.02 -5.26 9.07
N PRO A 184 -10.02 -5.11 9.94
CA PRO A 184 -8.93 -4.19 9.64
C PRO A 184 -7.96 -4.75 8.59
N GLY A 185 -7.94 -6.07 8.35
CA GLY A 185 -7.31 -6.67 7.17
C GLY A 185 -7.89 -6.19 5.83
N PHE A 186 -9.12 -5.68 5.81
CA PHE A 186 -9.71 -5.07 4.63
C PHE A 186 -8.92 -3.84 4.16
N VAL A 187 -8.51 -2.96 5.09
CA VAL A 187 -7.75 -1.73 4.76
C VAL A 187 -6.44 -2.10 4.07
N VAL A 188 -5.70 -3.08 4.61
CA VAL A 188 -4.48 -3.59 3.99
C VAL A 188 -4.77 -4.17 2.60
N GLY A 189 -5.86 -4.92 2.45
CA GLY A 189 -6.31 -5.44 1.15
C GLY A 189 -6.54 -4.34 0.10
N THR A 190 -7.16 -3.22 0.47
CA THR A 190 -7.36 -2.09 -0.45
C THR A 190 -6.06 -1.43 -0.89
N LEU A 191 -5.05 -1.37 0.00
CA LEU A 191 -3.71 -0.89 -0.32
C LEU A 191 -2.99 -1.86 -1.27
N CYS A 192 -3.11 -3.18 -1.06
CA CYS A 192 -2.56 -4.18 -1.98
C CYS A 192 -3.16 -4.06 -3.38
N LEU A 193 -4.49 -3.93 -3.48
CA LEU A 193 -5.17 -3.73 -4.76
C LEU A 193 -4.71 -2.44 -5.46
N SER A 194 -4.56 -1.35 -4.70
CA SER A 194 -4.13 -0.07 -5.25
C SER A 194 -2.67 -0.09 -5.69
N LEU A 195 -1.78 -0.75 -4.94
CA LEU A 195 -0.38 -0.98 -5.35
C LEU A 195 -0.27 -1.87 -6.60
N GLY A 196 -1.09 -2.91 -6.69
CA GLY A 196 -1.16 -3.77 -7.88
C GLY A 196 -1.63 -2.99 -9.11
N ALA A 197 -2.69 -2.19 -8.96
CA ALA A 197 -3.19 -1.30 -10.02
C ALA A 197 -2.17 -0.23 -10.41
N CYS A 198 -1.51 0.41 -9.43
CA CYS A 198 -0.41 1.34 -9.65
C CYS A 198 0.71 0.68 -10.47
N GLY A 199 1.14 -0.51 -10.05
CA GLY A 199 2.17 -1.28 -10.74
C GLY A 199 1.79 -1.59 -12.19
N ALA A 200 0.57 -2.08 -12.42
CA ALA A 200 0.06 -2.35 -13.76
C ALA A 200 0.04 -1.10 -14.65
N CYS A 201 -0.46 0.03 -14.13
CA CYS A 201 -0.48 1.30 -14.87
C CYS A 201 0.93 1.80 -15.21
N ILE A 202 1.90 1.65 -14.31
CA ILE A 202 3.30 2.04 -14.53
C ILE A 202 3.96 1.14 -15.59
N MET A 203 3.67 -0.16 -15.59
CA MET A 203 4.14 -1.06 -16.67
C MET A 203 3.55 -0.68 -18.02
N LEU A 204 2.25 -0.42 -18.06
CA LEU A 204 1.55 0.05 -19.26
C LEU A 204 2.04 1.43 -19.72
N ALA A 205 2.69 2.19 -18.86
CA ALA A 205 3.33 3.44 -19.24
C ALA A 205 4.81 3.26 -19.68
N GLY A 206 5.29 2.01 -19.74
CA GLY A 206 6.61 1.64 -20.26
C GLY A 206 7.69 1.45 -19.18
N TYR A 207 7.36 1.60 -17.90
CA TYR A 207 8.33 1.49 -16.80
C TYR A 207 8.21 0.15 -16.05
N LEU A 208 8.60 -0.92 -16.74
CA LEU A 208 8.48 -2.31 -16.27
C LEU A 208 9.05 -2.54 -14.86
N LYS A 209 10.28 -2.09 -14.58
CA LYS A 209 10.94 -2.31 -13.29
C LYS A 209 10.18 -1.65 -12.12
N GLY A 210 9.72 -0.42 -12.30
CA GLY A 210 8.93 0.28 -11.27
C GLY A 210 7.58 -0.40 -11.03
N GLY A 211 6.92 -0.84 -12.11
CA GLY A 211 5.67 -1.58 -11.99
C GLY A 211 5.81 -2.92 -11.25
N LEU A 212 6.92 -3.64 -11.50
CA LEU A 212 7.20 -4.94 -10.86
C LEU A 212 7.48 -4.77 -9.38
N ALA A 213 8.30 -3.79 -9.02
CA ALA A 213 8.60 -3.46 -7.63
C ALA A 213 7.31 -3.14 -6.85
N SER A 214 6.38 -2.37 -7.43
CA SER A 214 5.05 -2.12 -6.84
C SER A 214 4.28 -3.41 -6.57
N GLY A 215 4.22 -4.31 -7.56
CA GLY A 215 3.53 -5.60 -7.44
C GLY A 215 4.14 -6.50 -6.36
N LEU A 216 5.46 -6.48 -6.20
CA LEU A 216 6.16 -7.25 -5.18
C LEU A 216 5.88 -6.72 -3.75
N VAL A 217 5.79 -5.40 -3.59
CA VAL A 217 5.36 -4.80 -2.31
C VAL A 217 3.89 -5.12 -2.02
N ALA A 218 3.02 -5.08 -3.03
CA ALA A 218 1.63 -5.50 -2.88
C ALA A 218 1.52 -6.97 -2.41
N GLY A 219 2.30 -7.87 -3.02
CA GLY A 219 2.37 -9.28 -2.62
C GLY A 219 2.85 -9.45 -1.18
N THR A 220 3.91 -8.73 -0.79
CA THR A 220 4.45 -8.76 0.58
C THR A 220 3.40 -8.33 1.61
N LEU A 221 2.67 -7.24 1.35
CA LEU A 221 1.59 -6.77 2.22
C LEU A 221 0.43 -7.76 2.28
N ALA A 222 0.08 -8.39 1.15
CA ALA A 222 -0.96 -9.42 1.10
C ALA A 222 -0.56 -10.64 1.95
N THR A 223 0.69 -11.08 1.88
CA THR A 223 1.21 -12.17 2.71
C THR A 223 1.16 -11.83 4.20
N VAL A 224 1.56 -10.61 4.59
CA VAL A 224 1.47 -10.14 5.98
C VAL A 224 0.01 -10.10 6.45
N ALA A 225 -0.91 -9.61 5.61
CA ALA A 225 -2.34 -9.58 5.91
C ALA A 225 -2.93 -10.99 6.12
N ILE A 226 -2.55 -11.96 5.29
CA ILE A 226 -2.98 -13.35 5.47
C ILE A 226 -2.39 -13.96 6.73
N ALA A 227 -1.08 -13.81 6.93
CA ALA A 227 -0.39 -14.38 8.09
C ALA A 227 -0.98 -13.86 9.41
N THR A 228 -1.29 -12.56 9.47
CA THR A 228 -1.97 -11.96 10.63
C THR A 228 -3.39 -12.50 10.81
N HIS A 229 -4.16 -12.65 9.73
CA HIS A 229 -5.51 -13.22 9.77
C HIS A 229 -5.51 -14.69 10.24
N LEU A 230 -4.60 -15.51 9.72
CA LEU A 230 -4.47 -16.92 10.08
C LEU A 230 -4.00 -17.11 11.54
N SER A 231 -3.18 -16.19 12.04
CA SER A 231 -2.70 -16.21 13.43
C SER A 231 -3.79 -15.85 14.46
N HIS A 232 -5.04 -15.64 14.03
CA HIS A 232 -6.17 -15.19 14.85
C HIS A 232 -5.94 -13.85 15.57
N ARG A 233 -4.90 -13.11 15.21
CA ARG A 233 -4.60 -11.79 15.76
C ARG A 233 -5.32 -10.75 14.92
N GLN A 234 -6.35 -10.14 15.49
CA GLN A 234 -7.35 -9.41 14.72
C GLN A 234 -6.98 -7.97 14.40
N GLN A 235 -5.89 -7.41 14.93
CA GLN A 235 -5.52 -6.02 14.70
C GLN A 235 -4.29 -5.92 13.78
N PRO A 236 -4.44 -5.47 12.52
CA PRO A 236 -3.33 -5.07 11.68
C PRO A 236 -2.69 -3.89 12.36
N ARG A 237 -1.40 -3.81 12.12
CA ARG A 237 -0.57 -2.89 12.86
C ARG A 237 -0.43 -1.59 12.09
N PRO A 238 -0.25 -0.47 12.79
CA PRO A 238 0.05 0.81 12.17
C PRO A 238 1.16 0.71 11.12
N ILE A 239 2.18 -0.12 11.37
CA ILE A 239 3.29 -0.39 10.45
C ILE A 239 2.86 -0.92 9.08
N THR A 240 1.85 -1.81 9.01
CA THR A 240 1.41 -2.41 7.73
C THR A 240 0.65 -1.38 6.89
N VAL A 241 -0.17 -0.55 7.54
CA VAL A 241 -0.89 0.55 6.87
C VAL A 241 0.11 1.61 6.39
N GLY A 242 1.04 2.03 7.25
CA GLY A 242 2.08 3.02 6.91
C GLY A 242 2.96 2.55 5.76
N LEU A 243 3.45 1.31 5.80
CA LEU A 243 4.22 0.72 4.72
C LEU A 243 3.42 0.72 3.40
N GLY A 244 2.15 0.31 3.42
CA GLY A 244 1.31 0.30 2.23
C GLY A 244 1.04 1.68 1.65
N VAL A 245 0.75 2.66 2.50
CA VAL A 245 0.46 4.04 2.07
C VAL A 245 1.70 4.73 1.52
N VAL A 246 2.83 4.67 2.25
CA VAL A 246 4.10 5.25 1.78
C VAL A 246 4.56 4.58 0.49
N SER A 247 4.42 3.26 0.36
CA SER A 247 4.76 2.55 -0.87
C SER A 247 3.88 2.96 -2.04
N LEU A 248 2.56 3.08 -1.84
CA LEU A 248 1.61 3.46 -2.87
C LEU A 248 1.95 4.84 -3.45
N PHE A 249 2.13 5.83 -2.58
CA PHE A 249 2.47 7.19 -2.99
C PHE A 249 3.87 7.27 -3.61
N SER A 250 4.86 6.59 -3.03
CA SER A 250 6.22 6.58 -3.59
C SER A 250 6.23 6.01 -5.00
N THR A 251 5.53 4.89 -5.20
CA THR A 251 5.41 4.27 -6.52
C THR A 251 4.64 5.16 -7.49
N ALA A 252 3.55 5.80 -7.05
CA ALA A 252 2.80 6.73 -7.89
C ALA A 252 3.65 7.94 -8.33
N VAL A 253 4.43 8.54 -7.42
CA VAL A 253 5.37 9.63 -7.73
C VAL A 253 6.42 9.16 -8.74
N ILE A 254 7.01 7.98 -8.53
CA ILE A 254 7.95 7.38 -9.49
C ILE A 254 7.29 7.15 -10.84
N GLY A 255 6.06 6.64 -10.84
CA GLY A 255 5.27 6.43 -12.04
C GLY A 255 5.04 7.72 -12.81
N VAL A 256 4.68 8.81 -12.12
CA VAL A 256 4.42 10.12 -12.76
C VAL A 256 5.71 10.71 -13.30
N CYS A 257 6.77 10.73 -12.50
CA CYS A 257 8.02 11.43 -12.83
C CYS A 257 8.91 10.63 -13.78
N PHE A 258 8.99 9.30 -13.63
CA PHE A 258 9.92 8.47 -14.41
C PHE A 258 9.20 7.50 -15.35
N GLY A 259 7.94 7.17 -15.05
CA GLY A 259 7.17 6.19 -15.81
C GLY A 259 6.14 6.78 -16.76
N ARG A 260 6.02 8.10 -16.90
CA ARG A 260 4.99 8.78 -17.73
C ARG A 260 3.54 8.44 -17.35
N LEU A 261 3.31 8.01 -16.11
CA LEU A 261 1.96 7.82 -15.59
C LEU A 261 1.27 9.19 -15.49
N ARG A 262 0.06 9.31 -16.03
CA ARG A 262 -0.72 10.55 -15.92
C ARG A 262 -1.03 10.85 -14.45
N MET A 263 -0.86 12.12 -14.05
CA MET A 263 -1.12 12.58 -12.68
C MET A 263 -2.56 12.30 -12.23
N GLU A 264 -3.53 12.43 -13.13
CA GLU A 264 -4.95 12.12 -12.88
C GLU A 264 -5.15 10.65 -12.44
N LEU A 265 -4.54 9.70 -13.17
CA LEU A 265 -4.63 8.28 -12.87
C LEU A 265 -3.92 7.96 -11.55
N ALA A 266 -2.74 8.54 -11.34
CA ALA A 266 -1.99 8.40 -10.09
C ALA A 266 -2.81 8.90 -8.89
N GLY A 267 -3.49 10.05 -9.02
CA GLY A 267 -4.36 10.61 -8.00
C GLY A 267 -5.53 9.69 -7.66
N VAL A 268 -6.25 9.18 -8.67
CA VAL A 268 -7.36 8.21 -8.45
C VAL A 268 -6.86 6.95 -7.75
N ILE A 269 -5.71 6.41 -8.16
CA ILE A 269 -5.12 5.20 -7.56
C ILE A 269 -4.73 5.44 -6.09
N CYS A 270 -4.12 6.60 -5.78
CA CYS A 270 -3.73 6.94 -4.41
C CYS A 270 -4.93 7.16 -3.48
N LEU A 271 -6.02 7.71 -4.01
CA LEU A 271 -7.24 8.02 -3.26
C LEU A 271 -8.23 6.85 -3.19
N ALA A 272 -8.14 5.86 -4.09
CA ALA A 272 -9.07 4.73 -4.14
C ALA A 272 -9.27 4.01 -2.79
N PRO A 273 -8.22 3.73 -1.98
CA PRO A 273 -8.40 3.13 -0.66
C PRO A 273 -9.33 3.93 0.28
N LEU A 274 -9.35 5.26 0.15
CA LEU A 274 -10.22 6.13 0.95
C LEU A 274 -11.70 5.96 0.60
N GLY A 275 -12.04 5.40 -0.56
CA GLY A 275 -13.41 5.05 -0.92
C GLY A 275 -14.07 4.13 0.11
N ALA A 276 -13.28 3.35 0.86
CA ALA A 276 -13.77 2.51 1.94
C ALA A 276 -14.42 3.31 3.10
N TRP A 277 -14.08 4.58 3.28
CA TRP A 277 -14.73 5.45 4.28
C TRP A 277 -16.21 5.70 4.00
N VAL A 278 -16.63 5.64 2.73
CA VAL A 278 -18.04 5.84 2.37
C VAL A 278 -18.92 4.81 3.08
N ALA A 279 -18.43 3.59 3.27
CA ALA A 279 -19.15 2.55 3.99
C ALA A 279 -19.23 2.77 5.52
N GLU A 280 -18.54 3.76 6.08
CA GLU A 280 -18.72 4.18 7.48
C GLU A 280 -19.84 5.20 7.65
N LEU A 281 -20.50 5.63 6.56
CA LEU A 281 -21.66 6.50 6.66
C LEU A 281 -22.85 5.76 7.33
N ARG A 282 -23.56 6.46 8.22
CA ARG A 282 -24.65 5.90 9.06
C ARG A 282 -25.72 5.13 8.29
N TRP A 283 -26.00 5.52 7.04
CA TRP A 283 -26.99 4.86 6.19
C TRP A 283 -26.49 3.51 5.65
N LEU A 284 -25.20 3.39 5.33
CA LEU A 284 -24.59 2.14 4.86
C LEU A 284 -24.28 1.19 6.02
N GLN A 285 -24.08 1.70 7.23
CA GLN A 285 -23.96 0.88 8.45
C GLN A 285 -25.24 0.08 8.78
N LYS A 286 -26.39 0.45 8.20
CA LYS A 286 -27.65 -0.31 8.34
C LYS A 286 -27.73 -1.53 7.41
N LEU A 287 -26.81 -1.67 6.45
CA LEU A 287 -26.77 -2.83 5.56
C LEU A 287 -26.44 -4.10 6.35
N PRO A 288 -26.92 -5.28 5.90
CA PRO A 288 -26.56 -6.54 6.53
C PRO A 288 -25.04 -6.74 6.49
N GLY A 289 -24.48 -7.35 7.54
CA GLY A 289 -23.03 -7.39 7.76
C GLY A 289 -22.19 -8.01 6.63
N TRP A 290 -22.81 -8.80 5.76
CA TRP A 290 -22.15 -9.39 4.58
C TRP A 290 -22.10 -8.45 3.37
N MET A 291 -23.05 -7.50 3.25
CA MET A 291 -23.08 -6.53 2.14
C MET A 291 -22.06 -5.41 2.34
N LEU A 292 -21.81 -5.02 3.60
CA LEU A 292 -20.86 -3.95 3.92
C LEU A 292 -19.45 -4.16 3.33
N PRO A 293 -18.78 -5.32 3.51
CA PRO A 293 -17.47 -5.56 2.88
C PRO A 293 -17.54 -5.59 1.35
N LEU A 294 -18.66 -6.05 0.76
CA LEU A 294 -18.86 -6.04 -0.69
C LEU A 294 -18.91 -4.59 -1.22
N VAL A 295 -19.71 -3.73 -0.60
CA VAL A 295 -19.82 -2.32 -0.96
C VAL A 295 -18.46 -1.63 -0.86
N ARG A 296 -17.71 -1.86 0.24
CA ARG A 296 -16.36 -1.32 0.39
C ARG A 296 -15.42 -1.80 -0.71
N ALA A 297 -15.44 -3.10 -1.02
CA ALA A 297 -14.60 -3.66 -2.07
C ALA A 297 -14.93 -3.04 -3.42
N LEU A 298 -16.21 -2.88 -3.77
CA LEU A 298 -16.65 -2.28 -5.02
C LEU A 298 -16.24 -0.81 -5.13
N LEU A 299 -16.39 -0.03 -4.07
CA LEU A 299 -16.00 1.39 -4.03
C LEU A 299 -14.51 1.61 -4.31
N VAL A 300 -13.67 0.64 -3.97
CA VAL A 300 -12.23 0.67 -4.26
C VAL A 300 -11.94 0.05 -5.64
N LEU A 301 -12.57 -1.08 -5.95
CA LEU A 301 -12.24 -1.87 -7.14
C LEU A 301 -12.67 -1.19 -8.44
N VAL A 302 -13.85 -0.58 -8.48
CA VAL A 302 -14.38 0.10 -9.68
C VAL A 302 -13.44 1.20 -10.19
N PRO A 303 -13.00 2.18 -9.37
CA PRO A 303 -12.06 3.20 -9.86
C PRO A 303 -10.71 2.61 -10.26
N LEU A 304 -10.21 1.60 -9.54
CA LEU A 304 -8.95 0.94 -9.90
C LEU A 304 -9.04 0.24 -11.27
N ILE A 305 -10.09 -0.54 -11.53
CA ILE A 305 -10.33 -1.18 -12.82
C ILE A 305 -10.42 -0.13 -13.94
N ALA A 306 -11.16 0.96 -13.70
CA ALA A 306 -11.27 2.05 -14.66
C ALA A 306 -9.91 2.67 -14.99
N THR A 307 -9.06 2.94 -13.99
CA THR A 307 -7.72 3.50 -14.22
C THR A 307 -6.82 2.56 -15.02
N VAL A 308 -6.81 1.26 -14.72
CA VAL A 308 -6.04 0.26 -15.47
C VAL A 308 -6.56 0.13 -16.90
N TRP A 309 -7.88 0.13 -17.08
CA TRP A 309 -8.49 0.12 -18.41
C TRP A 309 -8.07 1.33 -19.24
N ILE A 310 -8.14 2.54 -18.67
CA ILE A 310 -7.71 3.79 -19.34
C ILE A 310 -6.23 3.72 -19.67
N ALA A 311 -5.37 3.29 -18.74
CA ALA A 311 -3.94 3.13 -18.97
C ALA A 311 -3.66 2.15 -20.13
N LYS A 312 -4.43 1.06 -20.24
CA LYS A 312 -4.32 0.10 -21.34
C LYS A 312 -4.71 0.72 -22.69
N GLN A 313 -5.77 1.53 -22.72
CA GLN A 313 -6.17 2.22 -23.95
C GLN A 313 -5.08 3.20 -24.41
N ILE A 314 -4.47 3.94 -23.47
CA ILE A 314 -3.34 4.83 -23.75
C ILE A 314 -2.15 4.03 -24.30
N PHE A 315 -1.78 2.91 -23.67
CA PHE A 315 -0.72 2.03 -24.16
C PHE A 315 -0.99 1.52 -25.58
N ASN A 316 -2.21 1.05 -25.86
CA ASN A 316 -2.58 0.53 -27.17
C ASN A 316 -2.49 1.60 -28.27
N ARG A 317 -2.85 2.85 -27.94
CA ARG A 317 -2.81 3.97 -28.87
C ARG A 317 -1.37 4.46 -29.10
N ASP A 318 -0.59 4.60 -28.04
CA ASP A 318 0.66 5.37 -28.06
C ASP A 318 1.92 4.49 -28.14
N LEU A 319 1.91 3.29 -27.56
CA LEU A 319 3.09 2.41 -27.43
C LEU A 319 3.02 1.15 -28.29
N ALA A 320 1.84 0.56 -28.48
CA ALA A 320 1.69 -0.67 -29.26
C ALA A 320 2.17 -0.54 -30.73
N PRO A 321 1.92 0.57 -31.46
CA PRO A 321 2.41 0.73 -32.83
C PRO A 321 3.94 0.72 -32.94
N LEU A 322 4.63 1.19 -31.90
CA LEU A 322 6.11 1.22 -31.85
C LEU A 322 6.71 -0.17 -31.65
N LEU A 323 5.97 -1.08 -31.01
CA LEU A 323 6.41 -2.45 -30.73
C LEU A 323 6.10 -3.42 -31.88
N GLY A 324 5.11 -3.08 -32.72
CA GLY A 324 4.63 -3.93 -33.81
C GLY A 324 5.56 -4.03 -35.02
N GLY A 325 6.69 -3.31 -35.04
CA GLY A 325 7.66 -3.37 -36.13
C GLY A 325 6.99 -3.11 -37.47
N GLY A 326 6.47 -1.90 -37.66
CA GLY A 326 5.80 -1.53 -38.90
C GLY A 326 6.64 -1.94 -40.12
N ARG A 327 6.08 -2.82 -40.94
CA ARG A 327 5.93 -2.46 -42.34
C ARG A 327 4.52 -1.89 -42.47
N PRO A 328 4.38 -0.68 -43.03
CA PRO A 328 3.07 -0.07 -43.29
C PRO A 328 2.21 -0.96 -44.18
#